data_AF-A0A839UJ51-F1
#
_entry.id   AF-A0A839UJ51-F1
#
_cell.length_a   1.000
_cell.length_b   1.000
_cell.length_c   1.000
_cell.angle_alpha   90.00
_cell.angle_beta   90.00
_cell.angle_gamma   90.00
#
_symmetry.space_group_name_H-M   'P 1'
#
loop_
_entity.id
_entity.type
_entity.pdbx_description
1 polymer ?
#
loop_
_entity_poly.entity_id
_entity_poly.type
_entity_poly.pdbx_seq_one_letter_code
_entity_poly.pdbx_strand_id
1 'polypeptide(L)'
;MIIAAFTTCTEMLMKAFTYELYQILGIFIPLIVTNCAILGRADAFASKHKLIPSVVDGLMMGTGFGAVLITIGAVRELLGHGTLLANMDLLFGEQAGNWTVVLLNDYSGFLVAILPPGAFLVVGFLIAAKNLVDQKLKEKREKNKIKSVKGSRRVRTTGTIS
;
A
#
# COMPACT_ATOMS: atom_id res chain seq x y z
N MET A 1 -2.21 -8.69 -23.37
CA MET A 1 -1.02 -9.40 -23.89
C MET A 1 0.29 -8.77 -23.45
N ILE A 2 0.41 -7.45 -23.42
CA ILE A 2 1.64 -6.75 -22.97
C ILE A 2 2.08 -7.20 -21.57
N ILE A 3 1.15 -7.19 -20.59
CA ILE A 3 1.44 -7.58 -19.20
C ILE A 3 1.94 -9.04 -19.13
N ALA A 4 1.22 -9.97 -19.78
CA ALA A 4 1.58 -11.39 -19.80
C ALA A 4 2.97 -11.64 -20.40
N ALA A 5 3.29 -11.02 -21.54
CA ALA A 5 4.59 -11.18 -22.18
C ALA A 5 5.73 -10.66 -21.29
N PHE A 6 5.52 -9.53 -20.61
CA PHE A 6 6.51 -8.95 -19.69
C PHE A 6 6.74 -9.83 -18.45
N THR A 7 5.68 -10.34 -17.84
CA THR A 7 5.79 -11.26 -16.69
C THR A 7 6.42 -12.59 -17.07
N THR A 8 6.14 -13.12 -18.26
CA THR A 8 6.77 -14.36 -18.75
C THR A 8 8.25 -14.16 -19.04
N CYS A 9 8.65 -13.00 -19.58
CA CYS A 9 10.07 -12.65 -19.72
C CYS A 9 10.77 -12.60 -18.36
N THR A 10 10.13 -11.99 -17.36
CA THR A 10 10.64 -11.94 -15.97
C THR A 10 10.73 -13.34 -15.35
N GLU A 11 9.75 -14.21 -15.60
CA GLU A 11 9.78 -15.60 -15.16
C GLU A 11 11.00 -16.35 -15.71
N MET A 12 11.27 -16.22 -17.01
CA MET A 12 12.43 -16.86 -17.65
C MET A 12 13.75 -16.32 -17.11
N LEU A 13 13.83 -15.01 -16.86
CA LEU A 13 15.00 -14.39 -16.25
C LEU A 13 15.23 -14.91 -14.82
N MET A 14 14.17 -15.08 -14.03
CA MET A 14 14.27 -15.61 -12.67
C MET A 14 14.70 -17.08 -12.66
N LYS A 15 14.22 -17.91 -13.60
CA LYS A 15 14.70 -19.29 -13.79
C LYS A 15 16.20 -19.36 -14.09
N ALA A 16 16.73 -18.38 -14.82
CA ALA A 16 18.13 -18.35 -15.23
C ALA A 16 19.08 -17.87 -14.12
N PHE A 17 18.69 -16.86 -13.32
CA PHE A 17 19.58 -16.25 -12.33
C PHE A 17 19.30 -16.65 -10.88
N THR A 18 18.06 -17.00 -10.52
CA THR A 18 17.64 -17.26 -9.13
C THR A 18 16.55 -18.34 -9.07
N TYR A 19 16.97 -19.60 -9.18
CA TYR A 19 16.08 -20.76 -9.26
C TYR A 19 15.31 -21.03 -7.96
N GLU A 20 15.93 -20.82 -6.79
CA GLU A 20 15.24 -21.01 -5.50
C GLU A 20 14.06 -20.07 -5.33
N LEU A 21 14.21 -18.80 -5.71
CA LEU A 21 13.12 -17.83 -5.68
C LEU A 21 12.00 -18.20 -6.67
N TYR A 22 12.34 -18.79 -7.83
CA TYR A 22 11.35 -19.28 -8.79
C TYR A 22 10.47 -20.39 -8.21
N GLN A 23 11.00 -21.32 -7.42
CA GLN A 23 10.20 -22.39 -6.82
C GLN A 23 9.14 -21.86 -5.86
N ILE A 24 9.44 -20.80 -5.13
CA ILE A 24 8.53 -20.18 -4.15
C ILE A 24 7.54 -19.25 -4.86
N LEU A 25 8.03 -18.40 -5.78
CA LEU A 25 7.24 -17.35 -6.41
C LEU A 25 6.47 -17.79 -7.66
N GLY A 26 6.78 -18.96 -8.21
CA GLY A 26 6.28 -19.44 -9.50
C GLY A 26 4.76 -19.45 -9.60
N ILE A 27 4.06 -19.85 -8.53
CA ILE A 27 2.59 -19.84 -8.49
C ILE A 27 2.01 -18.42 -8.50
N PHE A 28 2.73 -17.42 -7.98
CA PHE A 28 2.25 -16.04 -7.92
C PHE A 28 2.37 -15.32 -9.27
N ILE A 29 3.22 -15.78 -10.18
CA ILE A 29 3.43 -15.12 -11.49
C ILE A 29 2.13 -15.06 -12.32
N PRO A 30 1.37 -16.17 -12.50
CA PRO A 30 0.04 -16.11 -13.13
C PRO A 30 -0.98 -15.24 -12.39
N LEU A 31 -0.91 -15.18 -11.05
CA LEU A 31 -1.78 -14.34 -10.23
C LEU A 31 -1.48 -12.83 -10.39
N ILE A 32 -0.24 -12.47 -10.70
CA ILE A 32 0.14 -11.08 -11.00
C ILE A 32 -0.46 -10.65 -12.35
N VAL A 33 -0.42 -11.52 -13.36
CA VAL A 33 -0.98 -11.21 -14.70
C VAL A 33 -2.49 -10.98 -14.67
N THR A 34 -3.19 -11.75 -13.85
CA THR A 34 -4.65 -11.68 -13.72
C THR A 34 -5.11 -10.71 -12.63
N ASN A 35 -4.19 -9.94 -12.03
CA ASN A 35 -4.53 -8.99 -10.98
C ASN A 35 -5.41 -7.86 -11.52
N CYS A 36 -6.61 -7.73 -10.95
CA CYS A 36 -7.62 -6.76 -11.39
C CYS A 36 -7.18 -5.31 -11.19
N ALA A 37 -6.36 -5.00 -10.19
CA ALA A 37 -5.89 -3.64 -9.94
C ALA A 37 -4.90 -3.19 -11.02
N ILE A 38 -4.03 -4.09 -11.49
CA ILE A 38 -3.07 -3.80 -12.57
C ILE A 38 -3.81 -3.59 -13.89
N LEU A 39 -4.72 -4.51 -14.23
CA LEU A 39 -5.52 -4.41 -15.46
C LEU A 39 -6.41 -3.16 -15.45
N GLY A 40 -7.08 -2.87 -14.32
CA GLY A 40 -7.96 -1.71 -14.20
C GLY A 40 -7.23 -0.37 -14.34
N ARG A 41 -6.02 -0.24 -13.79
CA ARG A 41 -5.21 0.99 -13.94
C ARG A 41 -4.58 1.13 -15.32
N ALA A 42 -4.14 0.01 -15.91
CA ALA A 42 -3.65 0.00 -17.27
C ALA A 42 -4.73 0.50 -18.25
N ASP A 43 -5.96 0.01 -18.11
CA ASP A 43 -7.05 0.38 -19.02
C ASP A 43 -7.63 1.78 -18.73
N ALA A 44 -7.77 2.15 -17.45
CA ALA A 44 -8.35 3.45 -17.08
C ALA A 44 -7.40 4.64 -17.28
N PHE A 45 -6.10 4.48 -17.05
CA PHE A 45 -5.13 5.58 -17.06
C PHE A 45 -4.12 5.45 -18.20
N ALA A 46 -3.42 4.31 -18.32
CA ALA A 46 -2.34 4.18 -19.30
C ALA A 46 -2.83 4.25 -20.75
N SER A 47 -4.03 3.76 -21.04
CA SER A 47 -4.64 3.82 -22.38
C SER A 47 -5.01 5.24 -22.84
N LYS A 48 -5.14 6.22 -21.93
CA LYS A 48 -5.67 7.56 -22.24
C LYS A 48 -4.68 8.70 -22.01
N HIS A 49 -3.53 8.43 -21.40
CA HIS A 49 -2.53 9.43 -21.04
C HIS A 49 -1.19 9.21 -21.74
N LYS A 50 -0.37 10.27 -21.78
CA LYS A 50 0.99 10.23 -22.34
C LYS A 50 1.90 9.31 -21.51
N LEU A 51 3.00 8.85 -22.10
CA LEU A 51 3.92 7.88 -21.47
C LEU A 51 4.41 8.30 -20.07
N ILE A 52 4.92 9.54 -19.94
CA ILE A 52 5.51 10.04 -18.69
C ILE A 52 4.52 10.01 -17.51
N PRO A 53 3.30 10.62 -17.60
CA PRO A 53 2.35 10.54 -16.50
C PRO A 53 1.91 9.10 -16.20
N SER A 54 1.81 8.22 -17.21
CA SER A 54 1.45 6.81 -17.02
C SER A 54 2.51 6.01 -16.25
N VAL A 55 3.80 6.31 -16.47
CA VAL A 55 4.90 5.70 -15.70
C VAL A 55 4.85 6.12 -14.23
N VAL A 56 4.64 7.41 -13.96
CA VAL A 56 4.51 7.92 -12.59
C VAL A 56 3.30 7.29 -11.90
N ASP A 57 2.18 7.15 -12.60
CA ASP A 57 0.99 6.49 -12.07
C ASP A 57 1.23 5.04 -11.68
N GLY A 58 1.89 4.27 -12.57
CA GLY A 58 2.27 2.89 -12.30
C GLY A 58 3.20 2.75 -11.09
N LEU A 59 4.20 3.63 -10.98
CA LEU A 59 5.13 3.64 -9.85
C LEU A 59 4.42 3.96 -8.53
N MET A 60 3.56 4.98 -8.51
CA MET A 60 2.80 5.37 -7.32
C MET A 60 1.78 4.30 -6.90
N MET A 61 1.12 3.66 -7.87
CA MET A 61 0.21 2.55 -7.59
C MET A 61 0.94 1.33 -7.03
N GLY A 62 2.07 0.95 -7.63
CA GLY A 62 2.88 -0.18 -7.17
C GLY A 62 3.46 0.02 -5.77
N THR A 63 4.06 1.20 -5.53
CA THR A 63 4.61 1.55 -4.20
C THR A 63 3.52 1.66 -3.14
N GLY A 64 2.37 2.26 -3.46
CA GLY A 64 1.23 2.35 -2.55
C GLY A 64 0.64 0.98 -2.21
N PHE A 65 0.46 0.11 -3.21
CA PHE A 65 -0.03 -1.25 -3.01
C PHE A 65 0.94 -2.08 -2.15
N GLY A 66 2.25 -1.98 -2.44
CA GLY A 66 3.30 -2.62 -1.63
C GLY A 66 3.28 -2.13 -0.17
N ALA A 67 3.20 -0.82 0.06
CA ALA A 67 3.15 -0.24 1.41
C ALA A 67 1.94 -0.74 2.21
N VAL A 68 0.77 -0.87 1.56
CA VAL A 68 -0.44 -1.43 2.19
C VAL A 68 -0.23 -2.90 2.56
N LEU A 69 0.32 -3.71 1.66
CA LEU A 69 0.61 -5.13 1.93
C LEU A 69 1.63 -5.31 3.05
N ILE A 70 2.69 -4.50 3.09
CA ILE A 70 3.68 -4.50 4.18
C ILE A 70 3.00 -4.18 5.51
N THR A 71 2.15 -3.15 5.53
CA THR A 71 1.42 -2.75 6.75
C THR A 71 0.48 -3.86 7.24
N ILE A 72 -0.28 -4.48 6.33
CA ILE A 72 -1.16 -5.60 6.67
C ILE A 72 -0.35 -6.80 7.16
N GLY A 73 0.78 -7.09 6.52
CA GLY A 73 1.72 -8.14 6.92
C GLY A 73 2.24 -7.92 8.34
N ALA A 74 2.74 -6.73 8.64
CA ALA A 74 3.26 -6.36 9.96
C ALA A 74 2.19 -6.46 11.06
N VAL A 75 0.96 -6.00 10.79
CA VAL A 75 -0.15 -6.14 11.76
C VAL A 75 -0.54 -7.60 11.95
N ARG A 76 -0.57 -8.41 10.89
CA ARG A 76 -0.89 -9.84 10.99
C ARG A 76 0.18 -10.62 11.74
N GLU A 77 1.44 -10.27 11.56
CA GLU A 77 2.56 -10.88 12.27
C GLU A 77 2.51 -10.54 13.76
N LEU A 78 2.28 -9.27 14.09
CA LEU A 78 2.12 -8.80 15.47
C LEU A 78 0.94 -9.49 16.18
N LEU A 79 -0.20 -9.64 15.51
CA LEU A 79 -1.40 -10.28 16.08
C LEU A 79 -1.31 -11.82 16.13
N GLY A 80 -0.56 -12.43 15.23
CA GLY A 80 -0.41 -13.89 15.12
C GLY A 80 0.67 -14.45 16.05
N HIS A 81 1.86 -13.86 16.01
CA HIS A 81 3.06 -14.39 16.69
C HIS A 81 3.58 -13.48 17.81
N GLY A 82 3.07 -12.25 17.96
CA GLY A 82 3.56 -11.31 18.99
C GLY A 82 4.95 -10.73 18.69
N THR A 83 5.48 -10.97 17.48
CA THR A 83 6.79 -10.54 17.01
C THR A 83 6.65 -9.56 15.85
N LEU A 84 7.60 -8.62 15.72
CA LEU A 84 7.83 -7.87 14.50
C LEU A 84 9.11 -8.40 13.84
N LEU A 85 9.04 -8.71 12.54
CA LEU A 85 10.16 -9.13 11.69
C LEU A 85 10.76 -10.52 12.01
N ALA A 86 9.95 -11.43 12.54
CA ALA A 86 10.30 -12.85 12.63
C ALA A 86 10.58 -13.43 11.25
N ASN A 87 11.68 -14.18 11.14
CA ASN A 87 12.14 -14.88 9.93
C ASN A 87 12.58 -14.00 8.75
N MET A 88 13.03 -12.77 9.00
CA MET A 88 13.62 -11.94 7.93
C MET A 88 14.96 -12.48 7.39
N ASP A 89 15.54 -13.48 8.05
CA ASP A 89 16.70 -14.27 7.60
C ASP A 89 16.48 -14.92 6.22
N LEU A 90 15.24 -15.29 5.88
CA LEU A 90 14.90 -15.89 4.58
C LEU A 90 14.96 -14.88 3.40
N LEU A 91 14.89 -13.58 3.69
CA LEU A 91 14.80 -12.51 2.70
C LEU A 91 16.11 -11.71 2.56
N PHE A 92 16.90 -11.60 3.64
CA PHE A 92 18.13 -10.80 3.69
C PHE A 92 19.38 -11.60 4.13
N GLY A 93 19.27 -12.91 4.36
CA GLY A 93 20.35 -13.79 4.84
C GLY A 93 20.57 -13.72 6.36
N GLU A 94 21.55 -14.49 6.88
CA GLU A 94 21.89 -14.62 8.32
C GLU A 94 22.16 -13.28 9.06
N GLN A 95 22.34 -12.18 8.33
CA GLN A 95 22.56 -10.85 8.92
C GLN A 95 21.28 -10.18 9.43
N ALA A 96 20.09 -10.70 9.08
CA ALA A 96 18.79 -10.10 9.44
C ALA A 96 18.10 -10.71 10.68
N GLY A 97 18.63 -11.79 11.25
CA GLY A 97 18.05 -12.46 12.42
C GLY A 97 18.02 -11.62 13.69
N ASN A 98 18.84 -10.57 13.77
CA ASN A 98 18.91 -9.65 14.90
C ASN A 98 17.88 -8.50 14.87
N TRP A 99 17.04 -8.40 13.82
CA TRP A 99 15.96 -7.38 13.76
C TRP A 99 14.63 -7.88 14.32
N THR A 100 14.61 -9.06 14.94
CA THR A 100 13.45 -9.63 15.58
C THR A 100 13.11 -8.85 16.85
N VAL A 101 12.05 -8.03 16.79
CA VAL A 101 11.53 -7.35 17.96
C VAL A 101 10.42 -8.21 18.55
N VAL A 102 10.78 -9.00 19.57
CA VAL A 102 9.83 -9.84 20.32
C VAL A 102 9.11 -8.97 21.34
N LEU A 103 7.83 -8.69 21.13
CA LEU A 103 7.04 -7.82 22.01
C LEU A 103 6.29 -8.60 23.11
N LEU A 104 5.96 -9.88 22.89
CA LEU A 104 5.18 -10.72 23.81
C LEU A 104 5.74 -12.17 23.83
N ASN A 105 6.21 -12.63 24.99
CA ASN A 105 6.84 -13.95 25.18
C ASN A 105 5.86 -15.11 25.38
N ASP A 106 4.56 -14.86 25.52
CA ASP A 106 3.60 -15.90 25.89
C ASP A 106 2.18 -15.57 25.37
N TYR A 107 2.02 -15.60 24.04
CA TYR A 107 0.72 -15.46 23.40
C TYR A 107 0.39 -16.73 22.63
N SER A 108 -0.66 -17.44 23.06
CA SER A 108 -1.25 -18.55 22.32
C SER A 108 -1.82 -17.99 21.02
N GLY A 109 -1.02 -18.05 19.95
CA GLY A 109 -1.25 -17.34 18.69
C GLY A 109 -2.71 -17.31 18.25
N PHE A 110 -3.20 -16.12 17.92
CA PHE A 110 -4.56 -15.94 17.43
C PHE A 110 -4.63 -16.49 16.00
N LEU A 111 -4.94 -17.79 15.86
CA LEU A 111 -5.02 -18.50 14.57
C LEU A 111 -5.83 -17.76 13.50
N VAL A 112 -6.87 -17.04 13.93
CA VAL A 112 -7.73 -16.25 13.05
C VAL A 112 -6.99 -15.09 12.37
N ALA A 113 -5.90 -14.53 12.94
CA ALA A 113 -5.09 -13.50 12.29
C ALA A 113 -4.22 -14.03 11.14
N ILE A 114 -3.84 -15.31 11.20
CA ILE A 114 -3.00 -15.97 10.19
C ILE A 114 -3.83 -16.49 9.02
N LEU A 115 -5.08 -16.91 9.26
CA LEU A 115 -5.97 -17.37 8.20
C LEU A 115 -6.48 -16.22 7.30
N PRO A 116 -6.97 -16.52 6.07
CA PRO A 116 -7.58 -15.52 5.16
C PRO A 116 -8.58 -14.53 5.81
N PRO A 117 -9.50 -14.94 6.71
CA PRO A 117 -10.36 -14.01 7.47
C PRO A 117 -9.60 -12.91 8.22
N GLY A 118 -8.42 -13.19 8.77
CA GLY A 118 -7.61 -12.20 9.48
C GLY A 118 -7.17 -11.04 8.59
N ALA A 119 -6.80 -11.33 7.33
CA ALA A 119 -6.43 -10.29 6.38
C ALA A 119 -7.61 -9.34 6.07
N PHE A 120 -8.83 -9.88 5.92
CA PHE A 120 -10.02 -9.06 5.70
C PHE A 120 -10.35 -8.16 6.90
N LEU A 121 -10.19 -8.66 8.12
CA LEU A 121 -10.39 -7.86 9.33
C LEU A 121 -9.39 -6.71 9.42
N VAL A 122 -8.09 -6.98 9.21
CA VAL A 122 -7.05 -5.94 9.23
C VAL A 122 -7.30 -4.88 8.16
N VAL A 123 -7.65 -5.29 6.93
CA VAL A 123 -8.01 -4.35 5.86
C VAL A 123 -9.24 -3.51 6.25
N GLY A 124 -10.26 -4.12 6.84
CA GLY A 124 -11.45 -3.42 7.32
C GLY A 124 -11.12 -2.34 8.35
N PHE A 125 -10.30 -2.67 9.35
CA PHE A 125 -9.83 -1.69 10.34
C PHE A 125 -8.96 -0.60 9.73
N LEU A 126 -8.09 -0.94 8.77
CA LEU A 126 -7.25 0.03 8.07
C LEU A 126 -8.09 1.04 7.29
N ILE A 127 -9.13 0.57 6.58
CA ILE A 127 -10.08 1.42 5.85
C ILE A 127 -10.87 2.30 6.82
N ALA A 128 -11.35 1.75 7.94
CA ALA A 128 -12.05 2.51 8.97
C ALA A 128 -11.18 3.63 9.55
N ALA A 129 -9.93 3.33 9.91
CA ALA A 129 -8.96 4.31 10.40
C ALA A 129 -8.70 5.41 9.36
N LYS A 130 -8.46 5.02 8.10
CA LYS A 130 -8.27 5.97 7.00
C LYS A 130 -9.48 6.89 6.80
N ASN A 131 -10.70 6.35 6.87
CA ASN A 131 -11.92 7.14 6.75
C ASN A 131 -12.08 8.16 7.89
N LEU A 132 -11.74 7.78 9.12
CA LEU A 132 -11.76 8.70 10.27
C LEU A 132 -10.72 9.83 10.12
N VAL A 133 -9.51 9.50 9.65
CA VAL A 133 -8.46 10.48 9.39
C VAL A 133 -8.87 11.44 8.27
N ASP A 134 -9.43 10.92 7.17
CA ASP A 134 -9.92 11.72 6.06
C ASP A 134 -11.05 12.66 6.48
N GLN A 135 -11.98 12.21 7.31
CA GLN A 135 -13.07 13.04 7.84
C GLN A 135 -12.51 14.21 8.66
N LYS A 136 -11.60 13.93 9.60
CA LYS A 136 -10.95 14.97 10.41
C LYS A 136 -10.15 15.95 9.54
N LEU A 137 -9.48 15.47 8.49
CA LEU A 137 -8.71 16.31 7.58
C LEU A 137 -9.62 17.20 6.72
N LYS A 138 -10.74 16.69 6.23
CA LYS A 138 -11.76 17.47 5.51
C LYS A 138 -12.32 18.58 6.40
N GLU A 139 -12.73 18.25 7.62
CA GLU A 139 -13.24 19.24 8.59
C GLU A 139 -12.21 20.35 8.88
N LYS A 140 -10.91 20.00 9.03
CA LYS A 140 -9.84 20.99 9.18
C LYS A 140 -9.68 21.87 7.94
N ARG A 141 -9.75 21.31 6.73
CA ARG A 141 -9.68 22.06 5.46
C ARG A 141 -10.84 23.03 5.31
N GLU A 142 -12.06 22.63 5.69
CA GLU A 142 -13.23 23.52 5.64
C GLU A 142 -13.15 24.66 6.67
N LYS A 143 -12.74 24.37 7.91
CA LYS A 143 -12.51 25.40 8.93
C LYS A 143 -11.45 26.42 8.50
N ASN A 144 -10.39 25.98 7.83
CA ASN A 144 -9.35 26.87 7.29
C ASN A 144 -9.85 27.71 6.09
N LYS A 145 -10.68 27.15 5.20
CA LYS A 145 -11.35 27.93 4.13
C LYS A 145 -12.24 29.03 4.70
N ILE A 146 -13.04 28.74 5.73
CA ILE A 146 -13.95 29.71 6.36
C ILE A 146 -13.16 30.83 7.08
N LYS A 147 -12.03 30.51 7.73
CA LYS A 147 -11.14 31.53 8.34
C LYS A 147 -10.50 32.47 7.30
N SER A 148 -10.07 31.96 6.15
CA SER A 148 -9.49 32.76 5.06
C SER A 148 -10.49 33.79 4.50
N VAL A 149 -11.75 33.39 4.31
CA VAL A 149 -12.81 34.28 3.79
C VAL A 149 -13.17 35.40 4.79
N LYS A 150 -13.11 35.13 6.09
CA LYS A 150 -13.42 36.14 7.12
C LYS A 150 -12.30 37.18 7.31
N GLY A 151 -11.05 36.85 6.97
CA GLY A 151 -9.90 37.77 7.04
C GLY A 151 -9.77 38.74 5.86
N SER A 152 -10.40 38.44 4.71
CA SER A 152 -10.28 39.23 3.47
C SER A 152 -11.24 40.42 3.38
N ARG A 153 -12.34 40.44 4.16
CA ARG A 153 -13.35 41.53 4.11
C ARG A 153 -13.04 42.74 5.02
N ARG A 154 -11.82 43.27 4.96
CA ARG A 154 -11.61 44.71 5.24
C ARG A 154 -11.78 45.47 3.92
N VAL A 155 -13.01 45.46 3.40
CA VAL A 155 -13.40 46.33 2.29
C VAL A 155 -13.37 47.76 2.83
N ARG A 156 -12.45 48.56 2.30
CA ARG A 156 -12.26 49.97 2.64
C ARG A 156 -13.41 50.77 2.00
N THR A 157 -14.60 50.77 2.60
CA THR A 157 -15.71 51.65 2.18
C THR A 157 -15.59 53.00 2.89
N THR A 158 -14.67 53.85 2.42
CA THR A 158 -14.63 55.30 2.69
C THR A 158 -13.68 55.93 1.64
N GLY A 159 -14.06 56.89 0.80
CA GLY A 159 -15.22 57.75 0.88
C GLY A 159 -15.52 58.57 -0.40
N THR A 160 -16.70 59.20 -0.30
CA THR A 160 -17.25 60.39 -0.96
C THR A 160 -17.23 60.48 -2.49
N ILE A 161 -18.42 60.18 -3.04
CA ILE A 161 -18.96 60.78 -4.26
C ILE A 161 -19.22 62.26 -3.96
N SER A 162 -18.50 63.15 -4.64
CA SER A 162 -18.90 64.52 -4.96
C SER A 162 -18.05 65.00 -6.12
#